data_AF-A0A5P9IVK0-F1
#
_entry.id   AF-A0A5P9IVK0-F1
#
_cell.length_a   1.000
_cell.length_b   1.000
_cell.length_c   1.000
_cell.angle_alpha   90.00
_cell.angle_beta   90.00
_cell.angle_gamma   90.00
#
_symmetry.space_group_name_H-M   'P 1'
#
loop_
_entity.id
_entity.type
_entity.pdbx_description
1 polymer ?
#
loop_
_entity_poly.entity_id
_entity_poly.type
_entity_poly.pdbx_seq_one_letter_code
_entity_poly.pdbx_strand_id
1 'polypeptide(L)'
;MWFWIKHLSLAFILILAAAYFLLGDGPVFQVREDSNPAAKGLSQFYANIKNTVRNATEREKYVIELGEPKDDITRMLEQRVGVVQPTDIRWQGQVKSRRFAAGATLRKVMSDFAKEEGIAFYWYLNKDYVVKHPFRVDDTFVSTLYQVGKAIDSDFEYEVQTFYCHRERAAVITERPSPYIRENCKKMSRA
;
A
#
# COMPACT_ATOMS: atom_id res chain seq x y z
N MET A 1 -26.95 -54.37 60.89
CA MET A 1 -25.71 -54.45 60.08
C MET A 1 -25.93 -54.34 58.56
N TRP A 2 -27.17 -54.35 58.05
CA TRP A 2 -27.47 -54.30 56.61
C TRP A 2 -27.16 -52.95 55.94
N PHE A 3 -27.28 -51.84 56.68
CA PHE A 3 -27.06 -50.48 56.19
C PHE A 3 -25.64 -50.29 55.62
N TRP A 4 -24.62 -50.70 56.38
CA TRP A 4 -23.21 -50.54 56.00
C TRP A 4 -22.82 -51.39 54.79
N ILE A 5 -23.41 -52.57 54.63
CA ILE A 5 -23.15 -53.46 53.49
C ILE A 5 -23.66 -52.84 52.18
N LYS A 6 -24.84 -52.20 52.19
CA LYS A 6 -25.37 -51.52 50.99
C LYS A 6 -24.51 -50.32 50.58
N HIS A 7 -24.05 -49.52 51.54
CA HIS A 7 -23.24 -48.34 51.24
C HIS A 7 -21.81 -48.70 50.81
N LEU A 8 -21.19 -49.71 51.43
CA LEU A 8 -19.87 -50.21 51.01
C LEU A 8 -19.92 -50.85 49.62
N SER A 9 -20.97 -51.61 49.30
CA SER A 9 -21.16 -52.18 47.97
C SER A 9 -21.32 -51.10 46.89
N LEU A 10 -22.12 -50.05 47.16
CA LEU A 10 -22.31 -48.96 46.23
C LEU A 10 -21.03 -48.13 46.02
N ALA A 11 -20.26 -47.90 47.09
CA ALA A 11 -18.96 -47.25 47.00
C ALA A 11 -17.97 -48.06 46.14
N PHE A 12 -17.94 -49.38 46.31
CA PHE A 12 -17.07 -50.25 45.51
C PHE A 12 -17.42 -50.23 44.02
N ILE A 13 -18.72 -50.24 43.68
CA ILE A 13 -19.19 -50.15 42.29
C ILE A 13 -18.81 -48.80 41.66
N LEU A 14 -18.94 -47.70 42.40
CA LEU A 14 -18.54 -46.38 41.92
C LEU A 14 -17.03 -46.27 41.68
N ILE A 15 -16.23 -46.88 42.56
CA ILE A 15 -14.77 -46.92 42.40
C ILE A 15 -14.39 -47.73 41.15
N LEU A 16 -15.04 -48.88 40.90
CA LEU A 16 -14.82 -49.67 39.70
C LEU A 16 -15.24 -48.93 38.42
N ALA A 17 -16.37 -48.23 38.45
CA ALA A 17 -16.83 -47.42 37.32
C ALA A 17 -15.87 -46.25 37.03
N ALA A 18 -15.37 -45.58 38.07
CA ALA A 18 -14.37 -44.53 37.93
C ALA A 18 -13.04 -45.07 37.40
N ALA A 19 -12.58 -46.23 37.89
CA ALA A 19 -11.37 -46.87 37.40
C ALA A 19 -11.50 -47.27 35.92
N TYR A 20 -12.65 -47.81 35.51
CA TYR A 20 -12.93 -48.13 34.10
C TYR A 20 -12.92 -46.89 33.20
N PHE A 21 -13.48 -45.77 33.66
CA PHE A 21 -13.53 -44.52 32.89
C PHE A 21 -12.17 -43.80 32.81
N LEU A 22 -11.34 -43.92 33.85
CA LEU A 22 -10.03 -43.27 33.92
C LEU A 22 -8.90 -44.08 33.25
N LEU A 23 -9.01 -45.41 33.25
CA LEU A 23 -8.01 -46.32 32.66
C LEU A 23 -8.41 -46.83 31.27
N GLY A 24 -9.67 -46.69 30.88
CA GLY A 24 -10.09 -46.90 29.50
C GLY A 24 -9.64 -45.73 28.64
N ASP A 25 -9.04 -46.01 27.49
CA ASP A 25 -8.84 -45.00 26.46
C ASP A 25 -10.22 -44.46 26.06
N GLY A 26 -10.59 -43.31 26.64
CA GLY A 26 -11.82 -42.59 26.27
C GLY A 26 -11.84 -42.35 24.75
N PRO A 27 -13.02 -42.11 24.14
CA PRO A 27 -13.09 -41.86 22.72
C PRO A 27 -12.20 -40.66 22.39
N VAL A 28 -11.04 -40.94 21.80
CA VAL A 28 -10.11 -39.94 21.34
C VAL A 28 -10.84 -39.26 20.19
N PHE A 29 -11.44 -38.10 20.45
CA PHE A 29 -11.91 -37.22 19.39
C PHE A 29 -10.66 -36.76 18.65
N GLN A 30 -10.21 -37.59 17.70
CA GLN A 30 -9.32 -37.16 16.65
C GLN A 30 -10.13 -36.18 15.83
N VAL A 31 -10.05 -34.89 16.21
CA VAL A 31 -10.39 -33.82 15.28
C VAL A 31 -9.46 -34.04 14.11
N ARG A 32 -10.00 -34.70 13.07
CA ARG A 32 -9.33 -34.86 11.81
C ARG A 32 -9.15 -33.42 11.31
N GLU A 33 -7.94 -32.88 11.47
CA GLU A 33 -7.52 -31.69 10.74
C GLU A 33 -7.42 -32.07 9.26
N ASP A 34 -8.56 -32.39 8.64
CA ASP A 34 -8.70 -32.39 7.19
C ASP A 34 -8.70 -30.91 6.77
N SER A 35 -7.55 -30.26 7.00
CA SER A 35 -7.29 -28.90 6.60
C SER A 35 -7.23 -28.91 5.08
N ASN A 36 -8.32 -28.43 4.46
CA ASN A 36 -8.41 -28.26 3.03
C ASN A 36 -7.11 -27.61 2.51
N PRO A 37 -6.44 -28.16 1.48
CA PRO A 37 -5.24 -27.56 0.89
C PRO A 37 -5.39 -26.05 0.60
N ALA A 38 -6.59 -25.61 0.21
CA ALA A 38 -6.90 -24.19 0.00
C ALA A 38 -6.86 -23.38 1.31
N ALA A 39 -7.38 -23.92 2.42
CA ALA A 39 -7.34 -23.27 3.72
C ALA A 39 -5.90 -23.16 4.25
N LYS A 40 -5.10 -24.22 4.08
CA LYS A 40 -3.68 -24.21 4.45
C LYS A 40 -2.88 -23.18 3.64
N GLY A 41 -3.14 -23.09 2.33
CA GLY A 41 -2.51 -22.09 1.47
C GLY A 41 -2.84 -20.64 1.87
N LEU A 42 -4.12 -20.36 2.17
CA LEU A 42 -4.54 -19.04 2.66
C LEU A 42 -3.91 -18.73 4.01
N SER A 43 -3.96 -19.65 4.98
CA SER A 43 -3.33 -19.44 6.30
C SER A 43 -1.82 -19.18 6.20
N GLN A 44 -1.11 -19.90 5.33
CA GLN A 44 0.31 -19.68 5.08
C GLN A 44 0.58 -18.32 4.43
N PHE A 45 -0.24 -17.92 3.44
CA PHE A 45 -0.16 -16.60 2.81
C PHE A 45 -0.35 -15.47 3.83
N TYR A 46 -1.39 -15.53 4.66
CA TYR A 46 -1.63 -14.53 5.72
C TYR A 46 -0.51 -14.54 6.77
N ALA A 47 0.01 -15.70 7.16
CA ALA A 47 1.12 -15.81 8.10
C ALA A 47 2.40 -15.17 7.55
N ASN A 48 2.71 -15.40 6.27
CA ASN A 48 3.86 -14.79 5.61
C ASN A 48 3.72 -13.27 5.53
N ILE A 49 2.56 -12.75 5.10
CA ILE A 49 2.31 -11.30 5.08
C ILE A 49 2.47 -10.70 6.48
N LYS A 50 1.85 -11.31 7.50
CA LYS A 50 1.94 -10.84 8.88
C LYS A 50 3.37 -10.82 9.39
N ASN A 51 4.16 -11.85 9.08
CA ASN A 51 5.57 -11.94 9.47
C ASN A 51 6.42 -10.89 8.75
N THR A 52 6.20 -10.65 7.46
CA THR A 52 6.86 -9.59 6.70
C THR A 52 6.54 -8.21 7.28
N VAL A 53 5.28 -7.92 7.58
CA VAL A 53 4.87 -6.64 8.19
C VAL A 53 5.42 -6.47 9.62
N ARG A 54 5.50 -7.55 10.40
CA ARG A 54 6.06 -7.51 11.77
C ARG A 54 7.56 -7.25 11.77
N ASN A 55 8.28 -7.81 10.80
CA ASN A 55 9.74 -7.72 10.72
C ASN A 55 10.22 -6.51 9.89
N ALA A 56 9.31 -5.83 9.18
CA ALA A 56 9.61 -4.60 8.46
C ALA A 56 9.98 -3.47 9.42
N THR A 57 10.95 -2.64 9.02
CA THR A 57 11.25 -1.40 9.75
C THR A 57 10.02 -0.48 9.74
N GLU A 58 9.94 0.42 10.73
CA GLU A 58 8.82 1.38 10.80
C GLU A 58 8.67 2.26 9.55
N ARG A 59 9.73 2.40 8.74
CA ARG A 59 9.69 3.12 7.45
C ARG A 59 9.17 2.23 6.33
N GLU A 60 9.63 0.99 6.22
CA GLU A 60 9.21 0.04 5.18
C GLU A 60 7.69 -0.21 5.16
N LYS A 61 7.02 -0.07 6.31
CA LYS A 61 5.55 -0.17 6.41
C LYS A 61 4.78 0.87 5.59
N TYR A 62 5.44 1.96 5.17
CA TYR A 62 4.83 3.08 4.45
C TYR A 62 5.41 3.25 3.04
N VAL A 63 6.21 2.30 2.56
CA VAL A 63 6.77 2.30 1.20
C VAL A 63 6.12 1.15 0.42
N ILE A 64 5.63 1.46 -0.78
CA ILE A 64 5.04 0.50 -1.71
C ILE A 64 5.98 0.38 -2.90
N GLU A 65 6.58 -0.79 -3.08
CA GLU A 65 7.37 -1.12 -4.26
C GLU A 65 6.44 -1.36 -5.46
N LEU A 66 6.54 -0.53 -6.50
CA LEU A 66 5.77 -0.63 -7.75
C LEU A 66 6.52 -1.38 -8.85
N GLY A 67 7.85 -1.49 -8.73
CA GLY A 67 8.73 -1.95 -9.81
C GLY A 67 8.98 -0.88 -10.86
N GLU A 68 9.90 -1.14 -11.79
CA GLU A 68 10.22 -0.16 -12.84
C GLU A 68 9.00 0.06 -13.77
N PRO A 69 8.67 1.33 -14.09
CA PRO A 69 7.62 1.62 -15.07
C PRO A 69 7.93 0.98 -16.42
N LYS A 70 6.96 0.23 -16.98
CA LYS A 70 7.13 -0.53 -18.23
C LYS A 70 6.74 0.25 -19.49
N ASP A 71 5.82 1.18 -19.36
CA ASP A 71 5.26 1.93 -20.48
C ASP A 71 6.15 3.11 -20.85
N ASP A 72 6.41 3.33 -22.14
CA ASP A 72 7.22 4.47 -22.57
C ASP A 72 6.47 5.80 -22.35
N ILE A 73 6.90 6.54 -21.32
CA ILE A 73 6.34 7.86 -20.98
C ILE A 73 6.39 8.85 -22.15
N THR A 74 7.39 8.75 -23.02
CA THR A 74 7.51 9.62 -24.20
C THR A 74 6.34 9.39 -25.13
N ARG A 75 6.07 8.13 -25.47
CA ARG A 75 4.93 7.75 -26.31
C ARG A 75 3.59 8.17 -25.68
N MET A 76 3.44 8.04 -24.36
CA MET A 76 2.22 8.46 -23.65
C MET A 76 2.01 9.98 -23.71
N LEU A 77 3.08 10.77 -23.66
CA LEU A 77 3.02 12.23 -23.79
C LEU A 77 2.71 12.64 -25.23
N GLU A 78 3.40 12.06 -26.20
CA GLU A 78 3.19 12.32 -27.64
C GLU A 78 1.75 12.02 -28.08
N GLN A 79 1.14 10.94 -27.58
CA GLN A 79 -0.26 10.60 -27.86
C GLN A 79 -1.27 11.66 -27.42
N ARG A 80 -0.88 12.57 -26.52
CA ARG A 80 -1.75 13.67 -26.06
C ARG A 80 -1.61 14.90 -26.95
N VAL A 81 -0.50 15.04 -27.67
CA VAL A 81 -0.27 16.18 -28.55
C VAL A 81 -1.34 16.19 -29.64
N GLY A 82 -2.03 17.32 -29.78
CA GLY A 82 -3.13 17.48 -30.75
C GLY A 82 -4.47 16.88 -30.31
N VAL A 83 -4.50 16.06 -29.26
CA VAL A 83 -5.74 15.55 -28.64
C VAL A 83 -6.23 16.50 -27.54
N VAL A 84 -5.31 17.10 -26.79
CA VAL A 84 -5.63 18.05 -25.73
C VAL A 84 -5.32 19.49 -26.14
N GLN A 85 -6.11 20.43 -25.61
CA GLN A 85 -5.79 21.84 -25.75
C GLN A 85 -4.62 22.20 -24.83
N PRO A 86 -3.51 22.73 -25.38
CA PRO A 86 -2.38 23.19 -24.59
C PRO A 86 -2.78 24.24 -23.55
N THR A 87 -2.09 24.23 -22.42
CA THR A 87 -2.18 25.28 -21.41
C THR A 87 -1.17 26.39 -21.67
N ASP A 88 -1.34 27.51 -20.97
CA ASP A 88 -0.29 28.53 -20.89
C ASP A 88 1.00 27.91 -20.32
N ILE A 89 2.16 28.30 -20.88
CA ILE A 89 3.48 27.88 -20.40
C ILE A 89 3.77 28.31 -18.96
N ARG A 90 3.09 29.36 -18.49
CA ARG A 90 3.15 29.89 -17.11
C ARG A 90 2.06 29.34 -16.22
N TRP A 91 1.25 28.39 -16.69
CA TRP A 91 0.25 27.75 -15.86
C TRP A 91 0.92 27.06 -14.67
N GLN A 92 0.37 27.28 -13.47
CA GLN A 92 0.84 26.66 -12.23
C GLN A 92 -0.27 25.88 -11.50
N GLY A 93 -1.50 26.03 -11.96
CA GLY A 93 -2.69 25.55 -11.27
C GLY A 93 -3.24 26.53 -10.24
N GLN A 94 -4.35 26.16 -9.63
CA GLN A 94 -5.05 27.04 -8.68
C GLN A 94 -4.39 27.01 -7.29
N VAL A 95 -4.31 28.16 -6.62
CA VAL A 95 -3.89 28.20 -5.21
C VAL A 95 -5.01 27.61 -4.35
N LYS A 96 -4.73 26.49 -3.69
CA LYS A 96 -5.71 25.73 -2.89
C LYS A 96 -5.04 25.02 -1.72
N SER A 97 -5.83 24.74 -0.70
CA SER A 97 -5.42 23.89 0.41
C SER A 97 -5.52 22.41 0.04
N ARG A 98 -4.40 21.81 -0.35
CA ARG A 98 -4.29 20.39 -0.74
C ARG A 98 -3.98 19.53 0.47
N ARG A 99 -4.94 18.69 0.86
CA ARG A 99 -4.82 17.81 2.02
C ARG A 99 -4.36 16.41 1.63
N PHE A 100 -3.32 15.94 2.28
CA PHE A 100 -2.84 14.56 2.22
C PHE A 100 -3.35 13.82 3.45
N ALA A 101 -4.31 12.92 3.26
CA ALA A 101 -4.91 12.14 4.33
C ALA A 101 -4.03 10.94 4.72
N ALA A 102 -4.02 10.59 6.00
CA ALA A 102 -3.31 9.41 6.48
C ALA A 102 -3.83 8.13 5.80
N GLY A 103 -2.91 7.22 5.45
CA GLY A 103 -3.24 5.95 4.78
C GLY A 103 -3.44 6.06 3.26
N ALA A 104 -3.56 7.27 2.69
CA ALA A 104 -3.56 7.45 1.25
C ALA A 104 -2.13 7.43 0.69
N THR A 105 -1.96 7.09 -0.59
CA THR A 105 -0.64 7.17 -1.24
C THR A 105 -0.41 8.52 -1.90
N LEU A 106 0.84 8.97 -1.97
CA LEU A 106 1.22 10.21 -2.64
C LEU A 106 0.79 10.20 -4.10
N ARG A 107 1.04 9.08 -4.81
CA ARG A 107 0.61 8.92 -6.21
C ARG A 107 -0.88 9.12 -6.38
N LYS A 108 -1.70 8.49 -5.53
CA LYS A 108 -3.15 8.59 -5.62
C LYS A 108 -3.62 10.02 -5.38
N VAL A 109 -3.17 10.64 -4.29
CA VAL A 109 -3.58 12.00 -3.91
C VAL A 109 -3.17 13.02 -4.97
N MET A 110 -1.95 12.92 -5.51
CA MET A 110 -1.50 13.78 -6.61
C MET A 110 -2.28 13.56 -7.90
N SER A 111 -2.67 12.30 -8.20
CA SER A 111 -3.53 11.99 -9.34
C SER A 111 -4.91 12.64 -9.21
N ASP A 112 -5.49 12.63 -7.99
CA ASP A 112 -6.78 13.26 -7.71
C ASP A 112 -6.69 14.78 -7.91
N PHE A 113 -5.65 15.44 -7.37
CA PHE A 113 -5.43 16.88 -7.58
C PHE A 113 -5.21 17.25 -9.05
N ALA A 114 -4.45 16.44 -9.79
CA ALA A 114 -4.23 16.68 -11.21
C ALA A 114 -5.54 16.57 -11.99
N LYS A 115 -6.36 15.55 -11.68
CA LYS A 115 -7.66 15.33 -12.30
C LYS A 115 -8.61 16.49 -12.05
N GLU A 116 -8.65 17.05 -10.84
CA GLU A 116 -9.45 18.24 -10.51
C GLU A 116 -9.07 19.47 -11.36
N GLU A 117 -7.81 19.56 -11.80
CA GLU A 117 -7.33 20.64 -12.66
C GLU A 117 -7.29 20.28 -14.15
N GLY A 118 -7.79 19.09 -14.50
CA GLY A 118 -7.80 18.58 -15.87
C GLY A 118 -6.40 18.33 -16.43
N ILE A 119 -5.45 17.96 -15.57
CA ILE A 119 -4.07 17.63 -15.93
C ILE A 119 -3.88 16.12 -15.87
N ALA A 120 -3.20 15.53 -16.86
CA ALA A 120 -2.75 14.15 -16.75
C ALA A 120 -1.53 14.05 -15.84
N PHE A 121 -1.54 13.11 -14.89
CA PHE A 121 -0.42 12.92 -13.97
C PHE A 121 0.25 11.57 -14.19
N TYR A 122 1.57 11.59 -14.35
CA TYR A 122 2.39 10.42 -14.58
C TYR A 122 3.39 10.23 -13.43
N TRP A 123 3.12 9.21 -12.62
CA TRP A 123 4.04 8.73 -11.59
C TRP A 123 5.00 7.71 -12.19
N TYR A 124 6.22 8.15 -12.51
CA TYR A 124 7.22 7.36 -13.19
C TYR A 124 8.40 7.07 -12.26
N LEU A 125 8.08 6.49 -11.11
CA LEU A 125 8.99 6.10 -10.05
C LEU A 125 8.70 4.66 -9.64
N ASN A 126 9.73 3.94 -9.17
CA ASN A 126 9.62 2.53 -8.78
C ASN A 126 8.98 2.30 -7.40
N LYS A 127 8.76 3.37 -6.63
CA LYS A 127 8.14 3.35 -5.29
C LYS A 127 6.99 4.35 -5.21
N ASP A 128 6.04 4.09 -4.32
CA ASP A 128 5.00 5.01 -3.86
C ASP A 128 4.99 5.02 -2.32
N TYR A 129 4.45 6.07 -1.72
CA TYR A 129 4.55 6.28 -0.28
C TYR A 129 3.17 6.49 0.33
N VAL A 130 2.93 5.81 1.43
CA VAL A 130 1.72 5.96 2.24
C VAL A 130 1.92 7.11 3.22
N VAL A 131 0.98 8.04 3.24
CA VAL A 131 0.99 9.18 4.17
C VAL A 131 0.83 8.65 5.60
N LYS A 132 1.89 8.76 6.40
CA LYS A 132 1.87 8.35 7.81
C LYS A 132 1.07 9.32 8.68
N HIS A 133 1.40 10.61 8.59
CA HIS A 133 0.72 11.68 9.31
C HIS A 133 0.07 12.63 8.31
N PRO A 134 -1.21 13.00 8.51
CA PRO A 134 -1.89 13.85 7.56
C PRO A 134 -1.25 15.25 7.54
N PHE A 135 -1.11 15.82 6.36
CA PHE A 135 -0.55 17.16 6.19
C PHE A 135 -1.31 17.94 5.12
N ARG A 136 -1.02 19.24 5.02
CA ARG A 136 -1.64 20.17 4.06
C ARG A 136 -0.56 20.99 3.38
N VAL A 137 -0.78 21.29 2.11
CA VAL A 137 0.04 22.21 1.31
C VAL A 137 -0.89 23.28 0.75
N ASP A 138 -0.65 24.53 1.13
CA ASP A 138 -1.44 25.69 0.68
C ASP A 138 -0.69 26.41 -0.44
N ASP A 139 -0.76 25.85 -1.65
CA ASP A 139 0.03 26.34 -2.80
C ASP A 139 -0.70 26.06 -4.12
N THR A 140 -0.01 26.19 -5.26
CA THR A 140 -0.42 25.76 -6.59
C THR A 140 -0.19 24.26 -6.79
N PHE A 141 -0.79 23.66 -7.82
CA PHE A 141 -0.61 22.23 -8.12
C PHE A 141 0.86 21.92 -8.40
N VAL A 142 1.50 22.78 -9.19
CA VAL A 142 2.84 22.55 -9.68
C VAL A 142 3.90 22.75 -8.56
N SER A 143 3.67 23.69 -7.65
CA SER A 143 4.51 23.82 -6.44
C SER A 143 4.30 22.65 -5.48
N THR A 144 3.06 22.19 -5.30
CA THR A 144 2.76 20.99 -4.51
C THR A 144 3.48 19.76 -5.08
N LEU A 145 3.48 19.60 -6.41
CA LEU A 145 4.19 18.53 -7.10
C LEU A 145 5.70 18.57 -6.81
N TYR A 146 6.33 19.75 -6.92
CA TYR A 146 7.74 19.93 -6.59
C TYR A 146 8.05 19.56 -5.13
N GLN A 147 7.23 20.03 -4.18
CA GLN A 147 7.39 19.71 -2.76
C GLN A 147 7.30 18.20 -2.50
N VAL A 148 6.34 17.52 -3.13
CA VAL A 148 6.21 16.06 -3.04
C VAL A 148 7.45 15.36 -3.60
N GLY A 149 7.94 15.78 -4.77
CA GLY A 149 9.16 15.21 -5.36
C GLY A 149 10.39 15.37 -4.48
N LYS A 150 10.61 16.58 -3.92
CA LYS A 150 11.72 16.83 -3.00
C LYS A 150 11.60 16.09 -1.68
N ALA A 151 10.39 15.84 -1.19
CA ALA A 151 10.18 15.13 0.08
C ALA A 151 10.57 13.64 0.00
N ILE A 152 10.52 13.05 -1.20
CA ILE A 152 10.83 11.63 -1.42
C ILE A 152 12.19 11.40 -2.09
N ASP A 153 12.87 12.48 -2.51
CA ASP A 153 14.11 12.48 -3.30
C ASP A 153 15.22 11.60 -2.70
N SER A 154 15.37 11.59 -1.38
CA SER A 154 16.41 10.81 -0.67
C SER A 154 16.25 9.30 -0.76
N ASP A 155 15.08 8.82 -1.17
CA ASP A 155 14.73 7.39 -1.13
C ASP A 155 14.92 6.72 -2.51
N PHE A 156 15.42 7.49 -3.49
CA PHE A 156 15.71 7.09 -4.87
C PHE A 156 17.21 7.12 -5.15
N GLU A 157 17.63 6.42 -6.20
CA GLU A 157 19.03 6.33 -6.61
C GLU A 157 19.48 7.62 -7.30
N TYR A 158 18.59 8.21 -8.09
CA TYR A 158 18.80 9.46 -8.81
C TYR A 158 17.88 10.56 -8.30
N GLU A 159 18.22 11.83 -8.61
CA GLU A 159 17.40 12.98 -8.23
C GLU A 159 15.98 12.83 -8.79
N VAL A 160 14.99 12.86 -7.91
CA VAL A 160 13.57 12.92 -8.28
C VAL A 160 13.26 14.30 -8.82
N GLN A 161 12.92 14.33 -10.11
CA GLN A 161 12.59 15.53 -10.84
C GLN A 161 11.12 15.57 -11.22
N THR A 162 10.56 16.77 -11.18
CA THR A 162 9.16 17.03 -11.51
C THR A 162 9.06 17.99 -12.68
N PHE A 163 8.17 17.67 -13.62
CA PHE A 163 8.01 18.41 -14.87
C PHE A 163 6.56 18.76 -15.14
N TYR A 164 6.36 19.90 -15.80
CA TYR A 164 5.07 20.28 -16.37
C TYR A 164 5.18 20.44 -17.89
N CYS A 165 4.40 19.64 -18.60
CA CYS A 165 4.37 19.55 -20.05
C CYS A 165 3.11 20.26 -20.57
N HIS A 166 3.25 21.55 -20.91
CA HIS A 166 2.14 22.45 -21.21
C HIS A 166 1.38 22.07 -22.50
N ARG A 167 2.07 21.49 -23.50
CA ARG A 167 1.46 21.07 -24.78
C ARG A 167 0.60 19.82 -24.62
N GLU A 168 1.03 18.92 -23.74
CA GLU A 168 0.42 17.63 -23.44
C GLU A 168 -0.56 17.73 -22.26
N ARG A 169 -0.64 18.92 -21.64
CA ARG A 169 -1.43 19.20 -20.44
C ARG A 169 -1.23 18.11 -19.38
N ALA A 170 0.05 17.86 -19.09
CA ALA A 170 0.50 16.75 -18.27
C ALA A 170 1.57 17.16 -17.26
N ALA A 171 1.66 16.43 -16.16
CA ALA A 171 2.68 16.56 -15.15
C ALA A 171 3.35 15.21 -14.93
N VAL A 172 4.68 15.21 -14.80
CA VAL A 172 5.49 14.00 -14.70
C VAL A 172 6.38 14.11 -13.47
N ILE A 173 6.50 13.02 -12.72
CA ILE A 173 7.52 12.84 -11.68
C ILE A 173 8.37 11.62 -12.03
N THR A 174 9.70 11.79 -12.10
CA THR A 174 10.64 10.76 -12.54
C THR A 174 12.05 11.04 -12.02
N GLU A 175 12.84 9.99 -11.78
CA GLU A 175 14.28 10.11 -11.50
C GLU A 175 15.14 9.95 -12.78
N ARG A 176 14.53 9.49 -13.89
CA ARG A 176 15.17 9.26 -15.20
C ARG A 176 14.37 9.96 -16.31
N PRO A 177 14.50 11.29 -16.48
CA PRO A 177 13.77 12.01 -17.53
C PRO A 177 14.28 11.65 -18.93
N SER A 178 13.36 11.34 -19.84
CA SER A 178 13.70 11.12 -21.25
C SER A 178 14.16 12.44 -21.91
N PRO A 179 14.90 12.38 -23.03
CA PRO A 179 15.24 13.56 -23.82
C PRO A 179 14.01 14.41 -24.16
N TYR A 180 12.92 13.75 -24.57
CA TYR A 180 11.65 14.41 -24.88
C TYR A 180 11.11 15.25 -23.71
N ILE A 181 11.10 14.71 -22.48
CA ILE A 181 10.64 15.43 -21.29
C ILE A 181 11.51 16.67 -21.03
N ARG A 182 12.84 16.53 -21.18
CA ARG A 182 13.78 17.63 -20.93
C ARG A 182 13.63 18.78 -21.93
N GLU A 183 13.27 18.46 -23.18
CA GLU A 183 13.15 19.44 -24.27
C GLU A 183 11.76 20.09 -24.33
N ASN A 184 10.70 19.35 -24.03
CA ASN A 184 9.31 19.80 -24.24
C ASN A 184 8.59 20.22 -22.94
N CYS A 185 9.12 19.83 -21.78
CA CYS A 185 8.50 20.11 -20.49
C CYS A 185 9.35 21.09 -19.67
N LYS A 186 8.68 21.92 -18.89
CA LYS A 186 9.34 22.81 -17.94
C LYS A 186 9.72 21.99 -16.70
N LYS A 187 10.99 21.97 -16.30
CA LYS A 187 11.42 21.42 -14.99
C LYS A 187 10.92 22.34 -13.89
N MET A 188 10.34 21.76 -12.84
CA MET A 188 9.88 22.51 -11.68
C MET A 188 10.99 22.71 -10.67
N SER A 189 11.04 23.92 -10.13
CA SER A 189 11.96 24.34 -9.10
C SER A 189 11.19 25.09 -8.01
N ARG A 190 11.81 25.27 -6.85
CA ARG A 190 11.27 26.13 -5.79
C ARG A 190 10.96 27.51 -6.38
N ALA A 191 9.74 28.00 -6.14
CA ALA A 191 9.32 29.36 -6.45
C ALA A 191 9.93 30.36 -5.48
#